data_AF-A0A2C5YKG0-F1
#
_entry.id   AF-A0A2C5YKG0-F1
#
_cell.length_a   1.000
_cell.length_b   1.000
_cell.length_c   1.000
_cell.angle_alpha   90.00
_cell.angle_beta   90.00
_cell.angle_gamma   90.00
#
_symmetry.space_group_name_H-M   'P 1'
#
loop_
_entity.id
_entity.type
_entity.pdbx_description
1 polymer ?
#
loop_
_entity_poly.entity_id
_entity_poly.type
_entity_poly.pdbx_seq_one_letter_code
_entity_poly.pdbx_strand_id
1 'polypeptide(L)' 'MPSIPDWLARWAARDACDGDDAHDLAPGVQELRWRCAAGDDVLRHIKMDGWSHKWPGPDSPFDASPAVIEFLSAHRLS' A
#
# COMPACT_ATOMS: atom_id res chain seq x y z
N MET A 1 18.67 3.40 -7.27
CA MET A 1 17.44 2.64 -6.99
C MET A 1 16.27 3.38 -7.61
N PRO A 2 15.28 2.72 -8.23
CA PRO A 2 14.09 3.40 -8.75
C PRO A 2 13.39 4.19 -7.65
N SER A 3 12.66 5.25 -8.04
CA SER A 3 11.84 6.02 -7.09
C SER A 3 10.62 5.20 -6.63
N ILE A 4 9.96 5.62 -5.54
CA ILE A 4 8.71 4.99 -5.10
C ILE A 4 7.65 5.02 -6.22
N PRO A 5 7.40 6.15 -6.92
CA PRO A 5 6.50 6.16 -8.08
C PRO A 5 6.88 5.14 -9.16
N ASP A 6 8.17 4.97 -9.46
CA ASP A 6 8.62 3.98 -10.45
C ASP A 6 8.31 2.55 -10.02
N TRP A 7 8.43 2.24 -8.73
CA TRP A 7 8.07 0.93 -8.19
C TRP A 7 6.57 0.67 -8.26
N LEU A 8 5.76 1.65 -7.84
CA LEU A 8 4.30 1.56 -7.91
C LEU A 8 3.82 1.35 -9.35
N ALA A 9 4.36 2.11 -10.31
CA ALA A 9 4.03 1.96 -11.73
C ALA A 9 4.37 0.56 -12.26
N ARG A 10 5.50 -0.03 -11.84
CA ARG A 10 5.88 -1.40 -12.24
C ARG A 10 4.94 -2.45 -11.66
N TRP A 11 4.55 -2.31 -10.39
CA TRP A 11 3.60 -3.24 -9.76
C TRP A 11 2.20 -3.12 -10.36
N ALA A 12 1.72 -1.89 -10.56
CA ALA A 12 0.44 -1.64 -11.23
C ALA A 12 0.42 -2.24 -12.64
N ALA A 13 1.49 -2.08 -13.43
CA ALA A 13 1.58 -2.68 -14.75
C ALA A 13 1.61 -4.22 -14.71
N ARG A 14 2.30 -4.82 -13.73
CA ARG A 14 2.35 -6.28 -13.55
C ARG A 14 0.98 -6.87 -13.28
N ASP A 15 0.20 -6.21 -12.41
CA ASP A 15 -1.08 -6.72 -11.93
C ASP A 15 -2.27 -6.14 -12.73
N ALA A 16 -2.00 -5.51 -13.87
CA ALA A 16 -2.96 -4.89 -14.78
C ALA A 16 -3.93 -3.95 -14.06
N CYS A 17 -3.35 -3.05 -13.27
CA CYS A 17 -4.04 -2.05 -12.48
C CYS A 17 -4.22 -0.72 -13.24
N ASP A 18 -5.36 -0.07 -13.01
CA ASP A 18 -5.67 1.28 -13.48
C ASP A 18 -6.16 2.19 -12.35
N GLY A 19 -5.86 3.49 -12.52
CA GLY A 19 -6.19 4.55 -11.57
C GLY A 19 -5.63 4.33 -10.17
N ASP A 20 -5.72 5.34 -9.33
CA ASP A 20 -5.54 5.19 -7.89
C ASP A 20 -6.53 6.08 -7.16
N ASP A 21 -7.15 5.52 -6.13
CA ASP A 21 -8.00 6.25 -5.20
C ASP A 21 -7.23 6.50 -3.91
N ALA A 22 -7.18 7.77 -3.50
CA ALA A 22 -6.50 8.21 -2.30
C ALA A 22 -7.47 8.30 -1.11
N HIS A 23 -7.09 7.71 0.01
CA HIS A 23 -7.83 7.72 1.25
C HIS A 23 -6.95 8.18 2.40
N ASP A 24 -7.39 9.21 3.13
CA ASP A 24 -6.70 9.64 4.34
C ASP A 24 -7.07 8.69 5.48
N LEU A 25 -6.07 8.03 6.07
CA LEU A 25 -6.26 7.10 7.20
C LEU A 25 -6.12 7.81 8.54
N ALA A 26 -5.22 8.79 8.60
CA ALA A 26 -4.92 9.62 9.76
C ALA A 26 -4.21 10.91 9.31
N PRO A 27 -4.05 11.94 10.16
CA PRO A 27 -3.25 13.11 9.81
C PRO A 27 -1.83 12.73 9.36
N GLY A 28 -1.50 13.03 8.11
CA GLY A 28 -0.20 12.69 7.51
C GLY A 28 -0.05 11.23 7.08
N VAL A 29 -1.10 10.42 7.12
CA VAL A 29 -1.13 9.04 6.60
C VAL A 29 -2.16 8.92 5.50
N GLN A 30 -1.70 8.58 4.30
CA GLN A 30 -2.55 8.36 3.13
C GLN A 30 -2.35 6.95 2.59
N GLU A 31 -3.45 6.34 2.23
CA GLU A 31 -3.50 5.10 1.48
C GLU A 31 -3.85 5.40 0.02
N LEU A 32 -3.11 4.79 -0.90
CA LEU A 32 -3.46 4.71 -2.31
C LEU A 32 -3.87 3.27 -2.62
N ARG A 33 -5.00 3.10 -3.30
CA ARG A 33 -5.49 1.80 -3.78
C ARG A 33 -5.69 1.84 -5.28
N TRP A 34 -5.39 0.73 -5.94
CA TRP A 34 -5.59 0.59 -7.38
C TRP A 34 -6.73 -0.38 -7.67
N ARG A 35 -7.46 -0.13 -8.75
CA ARG A 35 -8.38 -1.13 -9.32
C ARG A 35 -7.60 -2.00 -10.28
N CYS A 36 -7.67 -3.31 -10.13
CA CYS A 36 -6.84 -4.21 -10.91
C CYS A 36 -7.66 -5.36 -11.52
N ALA A 37 -7.28 -5.80 -12.71
CA ALA A 37 -7.91 -6.95 -13.34
C ALA A 37 -7.71 -8.26 -12.55
N ALA A 38 -6.64 -8.32 -11.75
CA ALA A 38 -6.36 -9.45 -10.85
C ALA A 38 -7.27 -9.50 -9.60
N GLY A 39 -8.10 -8.47 -9.37
CA GLY A 39 -8.97 -8.34 -8.21
C GLY A 39 -8.75 -7.02 -7.46
N ASP A 40 -9.68 -6.70 -6.55
CA ASP A 40 -9.55 -5.55 -5.66
C ASP A 40 -8.43 -5.77 -4.62
N ASP A 41 -7.88 -4.67 -4.12
CA ASP A 41 -6.87 -4.62 -3.05
C ASP A 41 -5.55 -5.37 -3.32
N VAL A 42 -5.26 -5.77 -4.56
CA VAL A 42 -3.98 -6.44 -4.91
C VAL A 42 -2.75 -5.51 -4.92
N LEU A 43 -2.97 -4.19 -4.90
CA LEU A 43 -1.94 -3.18 -4.74
C LEU A 43 -2.44 -2.06 -3.81
N ARG A 44 -1.71 -1.86 -2.71
CA ARG A 44 -1.95 -0.80 -1.71
C ARG A 44 -0.63 -0.11 -1.41
N HIS A 45 -0.64 1.21 -1.27
CA HIS A 45 0.52 2.00 -0.86
C HIS A 45 0.17 2.92 0.29
N ILE A 46 0.87 2.76 1.41
CA ILE A 46 0.72 3.62 2.59
C ILE A 46 1.86 4.63 2.61
N LYS A 47 1.52 5.91 2.48
CA LYS A 47 2.44 7.04 2.61
C LYS A 47 2.28 7.66 3.99
N MET A 48 3.39 7.85 4.70
CA MET A 48 3.44 8.51 6.00
C MET A 48 4.37 9.71 5.95
N ASP A 49 3.83 10.92 6.04
CA ASP A 49 4.60 12.17 5.98
C ASP A 49 5.28 12.48 7.33
N GLY A 50 6.55 12.91 7.26
CA GLY A 50 7.32 13.30 8.45
C GLY A 50 7.74 12.15 9.37
N TRP A 51 7.52 10.90 8.97
CA TRP A 51 7.91 9.73 9.78
C TRP A 51 9.37 9.36 9.58
N SER A 52 10.02 8.89 10.65
CA SER A 52 11.40 8.41 10.58
C SER A 52 11.48 7.04 9.89
N HIS A 53 12.67 6.68 9.43
CA HIS A 53 12.92 5.37 8.84
C HIS A 53 12.90 4.29 9.93
N LYS A 54 11.70 3.89 10.35
CA LYS A 54 11.44 2.77 11.26
C LYS A 54 10.19 2.02 10.82
N TRP A 55 10.06 0.78 11.28
CA TRP A 55 8.86 0.01 11.04
C TRP A 55 7.63 0.73 11.65
N PRO A 56 6.50 0.84 10.92
CA PRO A 56 5.26 1.38 11.48
C PRO A 56 4.61 0.31 12.38
N GLY A 57 4.96 0.30 13.66
CA GLY A 57 4.37 -0.59 14.67
C GLY A 57 3.21 0.04 15.43
N PRO A 58 2.76 -0.58 16.55
CA PRO A 58 1.61 -0.12 17.35
C PRO A 58 1.73 1.31 17.92
N ASP A 59 2.94 1.88 17.99
CA ASP A 59 3.23 3.24 18.43
C ASP A 59 3.15 4.29 17.30
N SER A 60 2.75 3.88 16.10
CA SER A 60 2.72 4.70 14.90
C SER A 60 1.29 5.16 14.59
N PRO A 61 1.10 6.25 13.83
CA PRO A 61 -0.22 6.64 13.32
C PRO A 61 -0.89 5.55 12.45
N PHE A 62 -0.11 4.61 11.93
CA PHE A 62 -0.57 3.42 11.21
C PHE A 62 0.30 2.22 11.59
N ASP A 63 -0.31 1.12 12.06
CA ASP A 63 0.40 -0.14 12.31
C ASP A 63 0.37 -1.01 11.05
N ALA A 64 1.54 -1.14 10.42
CA ALA A 64 1.70 -1.92 9.19
C ALA A 64 1.63 -3.43 9.43
N SER A 65 1.91 -3.89 10.65
CA SER A 65 1.99 -5.33 10.96
C SER A 65 0.67 -6.05 10.72
N PRO A 66 -0.48 -5.62 11.31
CA PRO A 66 -1.76 -6.25 11.02
C PRO A 66 -2.20 -6.03 9.57
N ALA A 67 -1.93 -4.87 8.97
CA ALA A 67 -2.30 -4.57 7.59
C ALA A 67 -1.60 -5.49 6.56
N VAL A 68 -0.32 -5.80 6.77
CA VAL A 68 0.42 -6.75 5.93
C VAL A 68 -0.14 -8.17 6.11
N ILE A 69 -0.46 -8.57 7.35
CA ILE A 69 -1.07 -9.88 7.61
C ILE A 69 -2.44 -9.99 6.94
N GLU A 70 -3.27 -8.96 7.02
CA GLU A 70 -4.58 -8.86 6.36
C GLU A 70 -4.42 -9.04 4.85
N PHE A 71 -3.55 -8.27 4.20
CA PHE A 71 -3.28 -8.35 2.77
C PHE A 71 -2.85 -9.77 2.35
N LEU A 72 -1.83 -10.33 3.01
CA LEU A 72 -1.34 -11.67 2.67
C LEU A 72 -2.37 -12.77 2.95
N SER A 73 -3.22 -12.59 3.95
CA SER A 73 -4.30 -13.53 4.28
C SER A 73 -5.42 -13.54 3.25
N ALA A 74 -5.70 -12.38 2.64
CA ALA A 74 -6.66 -12.23 1.56
C ALA A 74 -6.12 -12.75 0.22
N HIS A 75 -4.80 -12.64 -0.02
CA HIS A 75 -4.15 -13.04 -1.27
C HIS A 75 -3.26 -14.29 -1.11
N ARG A 76 -3.85 -15.40 -0.65
CA ARG A 76 -3.12 -16.66 -0.48
C ARG A 76 -2.64 -17.18 -1.83
N LEU A 77 -1.37 -17.58 -1.90
CA LEU A 77 -0.81 -18.30 -3.04
C LEU A 77 -1.51 -19.67 -3.14
N SER A 78 -2.30 -19.88 -4.19
CA SER A 78 -2.92 -21.15 -4.54
C SER A 78 -1.95 -22.09 -5.24
#